data_AF-A0A5E4EUQ1-F1
#
_entry.id   AF-A0A5E4EUQ1-F1
#
_cell.length_a   1.000
_cell.length_b   1.000
_cell.length_c   1.000
_cell.angle_alpha   90.00
_cell.angle_beta   90.00
_cell.angle_gamma   90.00
#
_symmetry.space_group_name_H-M   'P 1'
#
loop_
_entity.id
_entity.type
_entity.pdbx_description
1 polymer ?
#
loop_
_entity_poly.entity_id
_entity_poly.type
_entity_poly.pdbx_seq_one_letter_code
_entity_poly.pdbx_strand_id
1 'polypeptide(L)' 'MSIASFYNPGSVAVIYPAPTLVEKEAEEKNQVYPKFVFEDYMKLYDGLKFQANEQRFEAMKAVEANFSLDLISTA' A
#
# COMPACT_ATOMS: atom_id res chain seq x y z
N MET A 1 -2.28 15.34 29.96
CA MET A 1 -1.53 14.08 29.77
C MET A 1 -2.21 13.30 28.66
N SER A 2 -1.48 12.80 27.66
CA SER A 2 -2.03 12.01 26.56
C SER A 2 -1.28 10.68 26.45
N ILE A 3 -2.01 9.57 26.40
CA ILE A 3 -1.48 8.20 26.26
C ILE A 3 -2.19 7.58 25.07
N ALA A 4 -1.44 7.17 24.05
CA ALA A 4 -1.97 6.56 22.83
C ALA A 4 -1.19 5.29 22.49
N SER A 5 -1.90 4.17 22.35
CA SER A 5 -1.35 2.88 21.93
C SER A 5 -1.83 2.55 20.53
N PHE A 6 -0.96 1.97 19.70
CA PHE A 6 -1.25 1.65 18.30
C PHE A 6 -1.00 0.16 18.07
N TYR A 7 -2.03 -0.55 17.60
CA TYR A 7 -1.94 -1.94 17.17
C TYR A 7 -1.80 -1.98 15.65
N ASN A 8 -0.57 -1.99 15.18
CA ASN A 8 -0.24 -1.97 13.75
C ASN A 8 0.03 -3.37 13.21
N PRO A 9 -0.06 -3.59 11.89
CA PRO A 9 0.40 -4.82 11.26
C PRO A 9 1.88 -5.12 11.56
N GLY A 10 2.28 -6.39 11.43
CA GLY A 10 3.68 -6.78 11.49
C GLY A 10 4.50 -6.19 10.33
N SER A 11 5.82 -6.05 10.51
CA SER A 11 6.70 -5.42 9.51
C SER A 11 6.61 -6.07 8.12
N VAL A 12 6.57 -7.40 8.09
CA VAL A 12 6.48 -8.20 6.85
C VAL A 12 5.05 -8.45 6.36
N ALA A 13 4.04 -7.81 6.96
CA ALA A 13 2.65 -8.01 6.55
C ALA A 13 2.38 -7.39 5.17
N VAL A 14 1.70 -8.13 4.30
CA VAL A 14 1.24 -7.66 2.99
C VAL A 14 -0.16 -7.07 3.14
N ILE A 15 -0.33 -5.81 2.75
CA ILE A 15 -1.55 -5.03 2.89
C ILE A 15 -2.16 -4.81 1.51
N TYR A 16 -3.44 -5.14 1.37
CA TYR A 16 -4.23 -4.94 0.15
C TYR A 16 -5.73 -4.98 0.47
N PRO A 17 -6.60 -4.47 -0.41
CA PRO A 17 -8.05 -4.55 -0.21
C PRO A 17 -8.54 -5.98 -0.07
N ALA A 18 -9.43 -6.23 0.89
CA ALA A 18 -10.03 -7.55 1.06
C ALA A 18 -10.86 -7.90 -0.19
N PRO A 19 -10.67 -9.07 -0.82
CA PRO A 19 -11.34 -9.40 -2.09
C PRO A 19 -12.87 -9.34 -2.02
N THR A 20 -13.46 -9.68 -0.88
CA THR A 20 -14.92 -9.62 -0.69
C THR A 20 -15.48 -8.20 -0.64
N LEU A 21 -14.62 -7.19 -0.50
CA LEU A 21 -14.98 -5.78 -0.40
C LEU A 21 -14.64 -5.00 -1.68
N VAL A 22 -14.03 -5.65 -2.68
CA VAL A 22 -13.76 -5.07 -3.99
C VAL A 22 -14.91 -5.47 -4.91
N GLU A 23 -15.67 -4.48 -5.37
CA GLU A 23 -16.68 -4.72 -6.41
C GLU A 23 -15.98 -5.19 -7.68
N LYS A 24 -16.56 -6.18 -8.38
CA LYS A 24 -15.95 -6.82 -9.57
C LYS A 24 -15.49 -5.83 -10.64
N GLU A 25 -16.13 -4.66 -10.75
CA GLU A 25 -15.77 -3.62 -11.71
C GLU A 25 -14.50 -2.83 -11.32
N ALA A 26 -14.16 -2.76 -10.03
CA ALA A 26 -12.94 -2.12 -9.53
C ALA A 26 -11.70 -3.00 -9.75
N GLU A 27 -11.89 -4.32 -9.85
CA GLU A 27 -10.83 -5.30 -10.16
C GLU A 27 -10.33 -5.17 -11.61
N GLU A 28 -11.21 -4.81 -12.55
CA GLU A 28 -10.88 -4.68 -13.98
C GLU A 28 -10.43 -3.28 -14.42
N LYS A 29 -10.85 -2.21 -13.72
CA LYS A 29 -10.74 -0.85 -14.28
C LYS A 29 -9.82 0.10 -13.55
N ASN A 30 -9.68 0.00 -12.22
CA ASN A 30 -8.86 0.92 -11.44
C ASN A 30 -8.66 0.33 -10.04
N GLN A 31 -7.53 -0.34 -9.80
CA GLN A 31 -7.12 -0.80 -8.48
C GLN A 31 -6.92 0.45 -7.58
N VAL A 32 -7.99 0.87 -6.89
CA VAL A 32 -8.05 2.17 -6.17
C VAL A 32 -6.98 2.24 -5.07
N TYR A 33 -6.65 1.10 -4.48
CA TYR A 33 -5.65 0.96 -3.44
C TYR A 33 -4.58 -0.07 -3.82
N PRO A 34 -3.30 0.20 -3.52
CA PRO A 34 -2.19 -0.67 -3.87
C PRO A 34 -2.10 -1.91 -2.98
N LYS A 35 -1.31 -2.87 -3.43
CA LYS A 35 -0.77 -3.98 -2.65
C LYS A 35 0.68 -3.71 -2.28
N PHE A 36 1.00 -3.74 -0.98
CA PHE A 36 2.36 -3.38 -0.49
C PHE A 36 2.72 -4.08 0.82
N VAL A 37 3.99 -4.03 1.23
CA VAL A 37 4.48 -4.50 2.54
C VAL A 37 4.43 -3.35 3.55
N PHE A 38 3.91 -3.62 4.76
CA PHE A 38 3.66 -2.58 5.76
C PHE A 38 4.92 -1.80 6.17
N GLU A 39 6.06 -2.45 6.31
CA GLU A 39 7.32 -1.77 6.64
C GLU A 39 7.72 -0.73 5.57
N ASP A 40 7.52 -1.03 4.29
CA ASP A 40 7.86 -0.10 3.21
C ASP A 40 6.92 1.12 3.20
N TYR A 41 5.66 0.91 3.54
CA TYR A 41 4.73 2.02 3.79
C TYR A 41 5.17 2.88 4.97
N MET A 42 5.62 2.28 6.08
CA MET A 42 6.06 3.03 7.25
C MET A 42 7.32 3.87 6.98
N LYS A 43 8.27 3.35 6.18
CA LYS A 43 9.44 4.12 5.74
C LYS A 43 9.04 5.39 4.97
N LEU A 44 8.03 5.29 4.11
CA LEU A 44 7.47 6.44 3.39
C LEU A 44 6.69 7.38 4.32
N TYR A 45 5.89 6.81 5.23
CA TYR A 45 5.08 7.55 6.19
C TYR A 45 5.94 8.46 7.07
N ASP A 46 7.08 8.00 7.56
CA ASP A 46 7.94 8.78 8.45
C ASP A 46 8.43 10.08 7.80
N GLY A 47 8.69 10.07 6.49
CA GLY A 47 9.09 11.26 5.73
C GLY A 47 7.93 12.18 5.32
N LEU A 48 6.72 11.63 5.17
CA LEU A 48 5.55 12.34 4.61
C LEU A 48 4.35 12.43 5.58
N LYS A 49 4.59 12.22 6.88
CA LYS A 49 3.55 12.11 7.93
C LYS A 49 2.60 13.30 7.99
N PHE A 50 3.12 14.50 7.75
CA PHE A 50 2.38 15.75 7.83
C PHE A 50 1.97 16.30 6.45
N GLN A 51 2.19 15.52 5.38
CA GLN A 51 1.75 15.83 4.01
C GLN A 51 0.43 15.11 3.69
N ALA A 52 -0.09 15.33 2.47
CA ALA A 52 -1.35 14.74 2.03
C ALA A 52 -1.27 13.20 1.98
N ASN A 53 -2.31 12.53 2.47
CA ASN A 53 -2.32 11.07 2.59
C ASN A 53 -2.34 10.35 1.23
N GLU A 54 -3.08 10.90 0.26
CA GLU A 54 -3.21 10.32 -1.09
C GLU A 54 -1.87 10.13 -1.78
N GLN A 55 -0.92 11.06 -1.55
CA GLN A 55 0.43 10.98 -2.10
C GLN A 55 1.16 9.70 -1.70
N ARG A 56 0.90 9.19 -0.49
CA ARG A 56 1.54 7.95 -0.02
C ARG A 56 0.96 6.70 -0.69
N PHE A 57 -0.35 6.68 -0.97
CA PHE A 57 -0.97 5.57 -1.68
C PHE A 57 -0.57 5.53 -3.15
N GLU A 58 -0.49 6.69 -3.81
CA GLU A 58 0.00 6.77 -5.19
C GLU A 58 1.45 6.31 -5.32
N ALA A 59 2.32 6.67 -4.37
CA ALA A 59 3.69 6.16 -4.34
C ALA A 59 3.75 4.62 -4.20
N MET A 60 2.88 4.03 -3.37
CA MET A 60 2.82 2.57 -3.22
C MET A 60 2.31 1.86 -4.49
N LYS A 61 1.37 2.46 -5.23
CA LYS A 61 0.94 1.94 -6.55
C LYS A 61 2.09 1.89 -7.55
N ALA A 62 2.92 2.94 -7.59
CA ALA A 62 4.07 2.99 -8.48
C ALA A 62 5.09 1.86 -8.17
N VAL A 63 5.29 1.55 -6.88
CA VAL A 63 6.17 0.44 -6.45
C VAL A 63 5.59 -0.91 -6.84
N GLU A 64 4.29 -1.13 -6.66
CA GLU A 64 3.59 -2.37 -7.08
C GLU A 64 3.72 -2.61 -8.60
N ALA A 65 3.56 -1.57 -9.41
CA ALA A 65 3.70 -1.66 -10.86
C ALA A 65 5.12 -2.07 -11.28
N ASN A 66 6.16 -1.51 -10.63
CA ASN A 66 7.55 -1.88 -10.91
C ASN A 66 7.82 -3.35 -10.57
N PHE A 67 7.35 -3.84 -9.42
CA PHE A 67 7.48 -5.24 -9.04
C PHE A 67 6.84 -6.18 -10.06
N SER A 68 5.68 -5.78 -10.61
CA SER A 68 4.98 -6.55 -11.63
C SER A 68 5.73 -6.60 -12.96
N LEU A 69 6.41 -5.51 -13.35
CA LEU A 69 7.23 -5.45 -14.56
C LEU A 69 8.50 -6.31 -14.47
N ASP A 70 9.17 -6.31 -13.31
CA ASP A 70 10.38 -7.10 -13.09
C ASP A 70 10.12 -8.61 -13.20
N LEU A 71 8.95 -9.07 -12.74
CA LEU A 71 8.50 -10.46 -12.90
C LEU A 71 8.29 -10.86 -14.37
N ILE A 72 7.86 -9.93 -15.22
CA ILE A 72 7.64 -10.19 -16.66
C ILE A 72 8.98 -10.19 -17.42
N SER A 73 9.94 -9.34 -17.02
CA SER A 73 11.25 -9.26 -17.69
C SER A 73 12.17 -10.45 -17.41
N THR A 74 11.86 -11.28 -16.43
CA THR A 74 12.69 -12.43 -16.02
C THR A 74 12.15 -13.78 -16.54
N ALA A 75 11.10 -13.76 -17.38
CA ALA A 75 10.42 -14.95 -17.93
C ALA A 75 10.79 -15.23 -19.39
#